data_AF-A0A2U1V098-F1
#
_entry.id   AF-A0A2U1V098-F1
#
_cell.length_a   1.000
_cell.length_b   1.000
_cell.length_c   1.000
_cell.angle_alpha   90.00
_cell.angle_beta   90.00
_cell.angle_gamma   90.00
#
_symmetry.space_group_name_H-M   'P 1'
#
loop_
_entity.id
_entity.type
_entity.pdbx_description
1 polymer ?
#
loop_
_entity_poly.entity_id
_entity_poly.type
_entity_poly.pdbx_seq_one_letter_code
_entity_poly.pdbx_strand_id
1 'polypeptide(L)'
;MRALMAALALWLAAATLSPAAAQNRFWLVNQSGQTIESAYVSPSRLSNWGPDILGQSVLPPGEQVHVTPQASDCVLDIRVRYQGGREEERRNVNACSLSRVVFGNGGGAGATVRNGGGGAGGSVSRAAGDPSFSFVNRTGSVIRELYVSLSTERNWGRDRLGDETLDPGSDHWVELPSGRSCTVDMKVVYANGQSQERRGIETCSRADYGWR
;
A
#
# COMPACT_ATOMS: atom_id res chain seq x y z
N MET A 1 49.40 50.69 6.58
CA MET A 1 48.22 49.85 6.88
C MET A 1 47.99 48.93 5.68
N ARG A 2 48.28 47.63 5.81
CA ARG A 2 48.15 46.64 4.72
C ARG A 2 46.86 45.86 4.95
N ALA A 3 45.87 46.05 4.07
CA ALA A 3 44.58 45.37 4.17
C ALA A 3 44.72 43.90 3.72
N LEU A 4 44.33 42.97 4.58
CA LEU A 4 44.18 41.55 4.29
C LEU A 4 42.83 41.34 3.61
N MET A 5 42.82 40.92 2.33
CA MET A 5 41.62 40.43 1.66
C MET A 5 41.52 38.91 1.89
N ALA A 6 40.56 38.48 2.70
CA ALA A 6 40.15 37.08 2.80
C ALA A 6 38.94 36.87 1.87
N ALA A 7 39.16 36.19 0.74
CA ALA A 7 38.08 35.77 -0.15
C ALA A 7 37.47 34.46 0.39
N LEU A 8 36.27 34.53 0.93
CA LEU A 8 35.48 33.39 1.38
C LEU A 8 34.75 32.79 0.17
N ALA A 9 35.22 31.67 -0.36
CA ALA A 9 34.53 30.96 -1.44
C ALA A 9 33.34 30.17 -0.86
N LEU A 10 32.11 30.62 -1.13
CA LEU A 10 30.89 29.86 -0.84
C LEU A 10 30.77 28.67 -1.80
N TRP A 11 30.85 27.46 -1.26
CA TRP A 11 30.48 26.22 -1.94
C TRP A 11 28.95 26.09 -1.99
N LEU A 12 28.35 26.31 -3.17
CA LEU A 12 26.98 25.90 -3.44
C LEU A 12 26.96 24.40 -3.81
N ALA A 13 26.59 23.55 -2.85
CA ALA A 13 26.24 22.17 -3.13
C ALA A 13 24.88 22.13 -3.84
N ALA A 14 24.88 21.93 -5.15
CA ALA A 14 23.66 21.65 -5.91
C ALA A 14 23.17 20.24 -5.55
N ALA A 15 22.10 20.15 -4.75
CA ALA A 15 21.40 18.89 -4.53
C ALA A 15 20.68 18.49 -5.83
N THR A 16 21.19 17.47 -6.52
CA THR A 16 20.50 16.86 -7.66
C THR A 16 19.32 16.05 -7.12
N LEU A 17 18.11 16.60 -7.24
CA LEU A 17 16.88 15.85 -7.04
C LEU A 17 16.80 14.79 -8.15
N SER A 18 17.09 13.54 -7.80
CA SER A 18 16.91 12.43 -8.72
C SER A 18 15.42 12.25 -8.98
N PRO A 19 14.96 12.10 -10.24
CA PRO A 19 13.57 11.80 -10.51
C PRO A 19 13.22 10.46 -9.85
N ALA A 20 12.10 10.42 -9.13
CA ALA A 20 11.57 9.17 -8.59
C ALA A 20 11.32 8.22 -9.78
N ALA A 21 12.11 7.15 -9.86
CA ALA A 21 11.93 6.15 -10.91
C ALA A 21 10.50 5.59 -10.82
N ALA A 22 9.78 5.61 -11.94
CA ALA A 22 8.47 4.98 -12.06
C ALA A 22 8.57 3.53 -11.55
N GLN A 23 7.77 3.20 -10.53
CA GLN A 23 7.87 1.92 -9.85
C GLN A 23 7.06 0.90 -10.64
N ASN A 24 7.66 0.22 -11.62
CA ASN A 24 7.01 -0.94 -12.23
C ASN A 24 7.11 -2.16 -11.30
N ARG A 25 6.53 -2.04 -10.11
CA ARG A 25 6.52 -3.05 -9.05
C ARG A 25 5.40 -2.75 -8.09
N PHE A 26 4.69 -3.77 -7.64
CA PHE A 26 3.51 -3.58 -6.80
C PHE A 26 3.21 -4.83 -5.98
N TRP A 27 2.41 -4.66 -4.94
CA TRP A 27 1.84 -5.75 -4.15
C TRP A 27 0.55 -6.26 -4.76
N LEU A 28 0.46 -7.56 -5.02
CA LEU A 28 -0.80 -8.22 -5.30
C LEU A 28 -1.45 -8.66 -3.99
N VAL A 29 -2.59 -8.02 -3.72
CA VAL A 29 -3.60 -8.11 -2.66
C VAL A 29 -4.58 -9.27 -2.70
N ASN A 30 -4.48 -10.35 -1.92
CA ASN A 30 -5.66 -11.22 -1.76
C ASN A 30 -6.55 -10.74 -0.61
N GLN A 31 -7.52 -9.88 -0.89
CA GLN A 31 -8.56 -9.49 0.08
C GLN A 31 -9.85 -10.30 -0.09
N SER A 32 -9.81 -11.41 -0.83
CA SER A 32 -10.95 -12.30 -0.95
C SER A 32 -11.06 -13.24 0.25
N GLY A 33 -12.17 -13.99 0.34
CA GLY A 33 -12.30 -15.13 1.26
C GLY A 33 -11.76 -16.46 0.73
N GLN A 34 -11.07 -16.48 -0.43
CA GLN A 34 -10.58 -17.69 -1.08
C GLN A 34 -9.08 -17.60 -1.39
N THR A 35 -8.36 -18.71 -1.27
CA THR A 35 -6.94 -18.79 -1.67
C THR A 35 -6.80 -18.56 -3.18
N ILE A 36 -5.85 -17.73 -3.60
CA ILE A 36 -5.42 -17.63 -4.99
C ILE A 36 -4.35 -18.70 -5.24
N GLU A 37 -4.62 -19.61 -6.16
CA GLU A 37 -3.73 -20.73 -6.51
C GLU A 37 -2.71 -20.36 -7.58
N SER A 38 -3.04 -19.40 -8.46
CA SER A 38 -2.11 -18.92 -9.48
C SER A 38 -2.40 -17.46 -9.84
N ALA A 39 -1.36 -16.69 -10.14
CA ALA A 39 -1.47 -15.30 -10.58
C ALA A 39 -0.61 -15.05 -11.82
N TYR A 40 -1.11 -14.24 -12.74
CA TYR A 40 -0.47 -13.95 -14.03
C TYR A 40 -0.39 -12.45 -14.21
N VAL A 41 0.77 -11.97 -14.68
CA VAL A 41 1.01 -10.56 -14.98
C VAL A 41 1.61 -10.47 -16.37
N SER A 42 1.05 -9.62 -17.23
CA SER A 42 1.50 -9.50 -18.62
C SER A 42 1.33 -8.07 -19.12
N PRO A 43 2.23 -7.55 -19.97
CA PRO A 43 2.00 -6.28 -20.66
C PRO A 43 0.66 -6.27 -21.39
N SER A 44 -0.13 -5.20 -21.25
CA SER A 44 -1.51 -5.16 -21.80
C SER A 44 -1.56 -5.22 -23.33
N ARG A 45 -0.44 -4.96 -24.00
CA ARG A 45 -0.29 -5.14 -25.45
C ARG A 45 -0.19 -6.61 -25.89
N LEU A 46 -0.01 -7.55 -24.96
CA LEU A 46 0.06 -8.98 -25.25
C LEU A 46 -1.30 -9.63 -25.01
N SER A 47 -1.73 -10.46 -25.95
CA SER A 47 -2.97 -11.23 -25.81
C SER A 47 -2.81 -12.50 -24.98
N ASN A 48 -1.58 -13.00 -24.86
CA ASN A 48 -1.27 -14.25 -24.17
C ASN A 48 -0.71 -13.96 -22.77
N TRP A 49 -1.16 -14.75 -21.80
CA TRP A 49 -0.66 -14.70 -20.44
C TRP A 49 0.71 -15.37 -20.31
N GLY A 50 1.57 -14.76 -19.51
CA GLY A 50 2.86 -15.34 -19.10
C GLY A 50 2.73 -16.51 -18.11
N PRO A 51 3.85 -16.98 -17.55
CA PRO A 51 3.84 -18.00 -16.51
C PRO A 51 3.18 -17.50 -15.22
N ASP A 52 2.80 -18.45 -14.36
CA ASP A 52 2.33 -18.15 -13.01
C ASP A 52 3.48 -17.56 -12.17
N ILE A 53 3.22 -16.40 -11.56
CA ILE A 53 4.18 -15.69 -10.73
C ILE A 53 4.30 -16.25 -9.32
N LEU A 54 3.34 -17.08 -8.87
CA LEU A 54 3.37 -17.73 -7.55
C LEU A 54 4.20 -19.03 -7.54
N GLY A 55 4.39 -19.65 -8.71
CA GLY A 55 5.19 -20.86 -8.87
C GLY A 55 4.53 -22.08 -8.19
N GLN A 56 5.17 -22.60 -7.14
CA GLN A 56 4.61 -23.71 -6.33
C GLN A 56 3.87 -23.22 -5.08
N SER A 57 3.88 -21.91 -4.82
CA SER A 57 3.21 -21.30 -3.69
C SER A 57 1.78 -20.91 -4.05
N VAL A 58 0.98 -20.62 -3.04
CA VAL A 58 -0.36 -20.03 -3.18
C VAL A 58 -0.42 -18.73 -2.39
N LEU A 59 -1.44 -17.91 -2.64
CA LEU A 59 -1.68 -16.67 -1.91
C LEU A 59 -3.01 -16.75 -1.13
N PRO A 60 -2.98 -17.13 0.15
CA PRO A 60 -4.15 -17.20 1.03
C PRO A 60 -4.92 -15.88 1.19
N PRO A 61 -6.17 -15.92 1.66
CA PRO A 61 -6.92 -14.74 2.09
C PRO A 61 -6.14 -13.86 3.08
N GLY A 62 -6.13 -12.56 2.85
CA GLY A 62 -5.44 -11.56 3.67
C GLY A 62 -3.94 -11.42 3.39
N GLU A 63 -3.35 -12.27 2.55
CA GLU A 63 -1.92 -12.22 2.22
C GLU A 63 -1.64 -11.39 0.96
N GLN A 64 -0.38 -11.00 0.80
CA GLN A 64 0.11 -10.25 -0.35
C GLN A 64 1.43 -10.82 -0.90
N VAL A 65 1.64 -10.68 -2.22
CA VAL A 65 2.90 -11.01 -2.88
C VAL A 65 3.47 -9.80 -3.62
N HIS A 66 4.78 -9.60 -3.55
CA HIS A 66 5.44 -8.52 -4.27
C HIS A 66 5.74 -8.94 -5.71
N VAL A 67 5.24 -8.16 -6.66
CA VAL A 67 5.37 -8.40 -8.09
C VAL A 67 6.42 -7.47 -8.66
N THR A 68 7.43 -8.06 -9.30
CA THR A 68 8.41 -7.35 -10.14
C THR A 68 8.30 -7.91 -11.55
N PRO A 69 7.50 -7.29 -12.44
CA PRO A 69 7.38 -7.74 -13.82
C PRO A 69 8.74 -7.74 -14.52
N GLN A 70 8.98 -8.75 -15.37
CA GLN A 70 10.20 -8.80 -16.19
C GLN A 70 10.20 -7.75 -17.30
N ALA A 71 9.01 -7.34 -17.75
CA ALA A 71 8.83 -6.31 -18.77
C ALA A 71 8.90 -4.91 -18.14
N SER A 72 9.41 -3.93 -18.89
CA SER A 72 9.46 -2.52 -18.46
C SER A 72 8.15 -1.75 -18.71
N ASP A 73 7.15 -2.39 -19.34
CA ASP A 73 5.85 -1.79 -19.60
C ASP A 73 5.14 -1.37 -18.30
N CYS A 74 4.63 -0.15 -18.28
CA CYS A 74 3.85 0.36 -17.15
C CYS A 74 2.41 -0.15 -17.13
N VAL A 75 1.82 -0.42 -18.31
CA VAL A 75 0.39 -0.77 -18.43
C VAL A 75 0.27 -2.28 -18.55
N LEU A 76 -0.23 -2.91 -17.49
CA LEU A 76 -0.24 -4.37 -17.32
C LEU A 76 -1.66 -4.91 -17.19
N ASP A 77 -1.83 -6.14 -17.63
CA ASP A 77 -2.99 -6.98 -17.32
C ASP A 77 -2.58 -7.98 -16.23
N ILE A 78 -3.49 -8.21 -15.29
CA ILE A 78 -3.27 -9.07 -14.13
C ILE A 78 -4.47 -10.00 -13.99
N ARG A 79 -4.22 -11.29 -13.84
CA ARG A 79 -5.25 -12.31 -13.63
C ARG A 79 -4.91 -13.17 -12.43
N VAL A 80 -5.91 -13.50 -11.63
CA VAL A 80 -5.78 -14.46 -10.54
C VAL A 80 -6.78 -15.59 -10.74
N ARG A 81 -6.39 -16.79 -10.33
CA ARG A 81 -7.28 -17.95 -10.23
C ARG A 81 -7.35 -18.39 -8.78
N TYR A 82 -8.56 -18.44 -8.26
CA TYR A 82 -8.86 -18.91 -6.92
C TYR A 82 -8.96 -20.43 -6.86
N GLN A 83 -8.79 -20.97 -5.66
CA GLN A 83 -9.15 -22.33 -5.32
C GLN A 83 -10.61 -22.60 -5.73
N GLY A 84 -10.81 -23.69 -6.46
CA GLY A 84 -12.11 -24.04 -7.05
C GLY A 84 -12.34 -23.47 -8.45
N GLY A 85 -11.36 -22.77 -9.04
CA GLY A 85 -11.33 -22.43 -10.46
C GLY A 85 -11.99 -21.11 -10.86
N ARG A 86 -12.49 -20.32 -9.91
CA ARG A 86 -12.96 -18.95 -10.18
C ARG A 86 -11.78 -18.08 -10.59
N GLU A 87 -11.95 -17.25 -11.61
CA GLU A 87 -10.91 -16.31 -12.06
C GLU A 87 -11.39 -14.85 -11.92
N GLU A 88 -10.44 -13.95 -11.72
CA GLU A 88 -10.67 -12.52 -11.71
C GLU A 88 -9.54 -11.81 -12.46
N GLU A 89 -9.89 -10.82 -13.27
CA GLU A 89 -8.95 -10.06 -14.09
C GLU A 89 -8.99 -8.56 -13.74
N ARG A 90 -7.84 -7.92 -13.94
CA ARG A 90 -7.65 -6.47 -13.94
C ARG A 90 -6.89 -6.12 -15.21
N ARG A 91 -7.54 -5.36 -16.10
CA ARG A 91 -6.98 -4.97 -17.39
C ARG A 91 -6.50 -3.52 -17.35
N ASN A 92 -5.48 -3.20 -18.14
CA ASN A 92 -4.94 -1.85 -18.32
C ASN A 92 -4.52 -1.16 -17.00
N VAL A 93 -3.92 -1.92 -16.10
CA VAL A 93 -3.44 -1.45 -14.80
C VAL A 93 -2.13 -0.69 -14.98
N ASN A 94 -2.08 0.59 -14.62
CA ASN A 94 -0.86 1.40 -14.69
C ASN A 94 0.05 1.16 -13.46
N ALA A 95 0.84 0.09 -13.52
CA ALA A 95 1.79 -0.34 -12.49
C ALA A 95 2.77 0.75 -12.05
N CYS A 96 3.21 1.61 -12.99
CA CYS A 96 4.16 2.69 -12.69
C CYS A 96 3.61 3.79 -11.78
N SER A 97 2.29 3.90 -11.67
CA SER A 97 1.62 4.86 -10.80
C SER A 97 1.21 4.28 -9.46
N LEU A 98 1.28 2.96 -9.26
CA LEU A 98 0.71 2.25 -8.11
C LEU A 98 1.71 1.36 -7.38
N SER A 99 1.45 1.13 -6.10
CA SER A 99 2.17 0.18 -5.23
C SER A 99 1.36 -1.08 -4.96
N ARG A 100 0.08 -1.13 -5.33
CA ARG A 100 -0.82 -2.23 -4.95
C ARG A 100 -1.91 -2.50 -5.98
N VAL A 101 -2.27 -3.77 -6.11
CA VAL A 101 -3.43 -4.26 -6.86
C VAL A 101 -4.18 -5.24 -5.99
N VAL A 102 -5.47 -4.99 -5.75
CA VAL A 102 -6.30 -5.79 -4.83
C VAL A 102 -7.32 -6.65 -5.58
N PHE A 103 -7.44 -7.90 -5.15
CA PHE A 103 -8.40 -8.90 -5.62
C PHE A 103 -9.33 -9.33 -4.47
N GLY A 104 -10.61 -9.61 -4.79
CA GLY A 104 -11.56 -10.15 -3.81
C GLY A 104 -12.61 -9.22 -3.22
N ASN A 105 -12.53 -7.90 -3.43
CA ASN A 105 -13.65 -7.00 -3.15
C ASN A 105 -14.65 -7.11 -4.30
N GLY A 106 -15.87 -7.58 -4.02
CA GLY A 106 -16.88 -7.87 -5.04
C GLY A 106 -17.22 -6.66 -5.90
N GLY A 107 -16.80 -6.68 -7.17
CA GLY A 107 -17.17 -5.68 -8.18
C GLY A 107 -15.96 -5.25 -9.00
N GLY A 108 -16.01 -5.49 -10.30
CA GLY A 108 -14.92 -5.22 -11.23
C GLY A 108 -14.43 -3.77 -11.29
N ALA A 109 -13.26 -3.63 -11.92
CA ALA A 109 -12.56 -2.40 -12.26
C ALA A 109 -12.15 -1.51 -11.05
N GLY A 110 -11.01 -1.86 -10.44
CA GLY A 110 -10.33 -0.96 -9.51
C GLY A 110 -9.03 -1.57 -9.02
N ALA A 111 -7.96 -1.48 -9.82
CA ALA A 111 -6.62 -1.49 -9.25
C ALA A 111 -6.49 -0.18 -8.46
N THR A 112 -6.60 -0.25 -7.14
CA THR A 112 -6.44 0.94 -6.29
C THR A 112 -4.98 1.35 -6.31
N VAL A 113 -4.71 2.39 -7.12
CA VAL A 113 -3.43 3.08 -7.20
C VAL A 113 -3.12 3.70 -5.85
N ARG A 114 -2.13 3.18 -5.11
CA ARG A 114 -1.48 3.95 -4.04
C ARG A 114 -0.02 3.68 -4.03
N ASN A 115 0.80 4.72 -4.06
CA ASN A 115 2.24 4.69 -3.96
C ASN A 115 2.59 4.56 -2.46
N GLY A 116 3.43 3.61 -2.08
CA GLY A 116 3.74 3.36 -0.66
C GLY A 116 4.86 2.35 -0.56
N GLY A 117 6.09 2.87 -0.49
CA GLY A 117 7.32 2.10 -0.42
C GLY A 117 7.60 1.49 0.96
N GLY A 118 8.42 0.44 0.95
CA GLY A 118 8.97 -0.22 2.13
C GLY A 118 8.85 -1.73 1.99
N GLY A 119 9.93 -2.42 1.63
CA GLY A 119 9.91 -3.82 1.23
C GLY A 119 10.29 -4.83 2.31
N ALA A 120 10.34 -6.08 1.82
CA ALA A 120 10.99 -7.29 2.32
C ALA A 120 10.17 -8.26 3.18
N GLY A 121 10.17 -9.53 2.75
CA GLY A 121 9.60 -10.71 3.40
C GLY A 121 8.64 -11.40 2.44
N GLY A 122 8.90 -12.61 1.93
CA GLY A 122 9.22 -13.77 2.75
C GLY A 122 7.91 -14.27 3.35
N SER A 123 7.56 -15.53 3.14
CA SER A 123 6.37 -16.19 3.67
C SER A 123 6.08 -15.77 5.12
N VAL A 124 4.93 -15.12 5.36
CA VAL A 124 4.44 -14.92 6.72
C VAL A 124 2.94 -15.19 6.71
N SER A 125 2.55 -16.35 7.26
CA SER A 125 1.31 -16.45 8.01
C SER A 125 1.19 -15.17 8.83
N ARG A 126 0.11 -14.39 8.67
CA ARG A 126 -0.13 -13.16 9.44
C ARG A 126 0.27 -13.46 10.89
N ALA A 127 1.42 -12.91 11.32
CA ALA A 127 2.04 -13.38 12.54
C ALA A 127 1.00 -13.21 13.66
N ALA A 128 0.84 -14.21 14.53
CA ALA A 128 -0.03 -14.04 15.69
C ALA A 128 0.36 -12.73 16.41
N GLY A 129 -0.52 -11.74 16.39
CA GLY A 129 -0.21 -10.40 16.90
C GLY A 129 0.29 -9.37 15.89
N ASP A 130 0.10 -9.53 14.57
CA ASP A 130 0.27 -8.45 13.58
C ASP A 130 -0.96 -7.52 13.54
N PRO A 131 -0.82 -6.26 13.98
CA PRO A 131 -1.93 -5.31 13.99
C PRO A 131 -2.08 -4.53 12.68
N SER A 132 -1.41 -4.89 11.58
CA SER A 132 -1.47 -4.15 10.31
C SER A 132 -2.80 -4.37 9.56
N PHE A 133 -3.45 -3.32 9.04
CA PHE A 133 -4.79 -3.41 8.46
C PHE A 133 -5.04 -2.38 7.34
N SER A 134 -6.08 -2.58 6.54
CA SER A 134 -6.58 -1.58 5.60
C SER A 134 -7.55 -0.61 6.29
N PHE A 135 -7.19 0.67 6.33
CA PHE A 135 -8.04 1.76 6.81
C PHE A 135 -8.92 2.28 5.67
N VAL A 136 -10.24 2.21 5.80
CA VAL A 136 -11.20 2.62 4.75
C VAL A 136 -11.91 3.90 5.17
N ASN A 137 -11.87 4.95 4.34
CA ASN A 137 -12.67 6.14 4.57
C ASN A 137 -14.12 5.91 4.16
N ARG A 138 -14.99 5.57 5.10
CA ARG A 138 -16.45 5.40 4.86
C ARG A 138 -17.24 6.66 5.19
N THR A 139 -16.57 7.80 5.33
CA THR A 139 -17.21 9.11 5.52
C THR A 139 -17.50 9.77 4.18
N GLY A 140 -18.28 10.85 4.20
CA GLY A 140 -18.51 11.70 3.03
C GLY A 140 -17.44 12.78 2.79
N SER A 141 -16.36 12.80 3.59
CA SER A 141 -15.35 13.86 3.58
C SER A 141 -13.97 13.32 3.23
N VAL A 142 -13.17 14.10 2.50
CA VAL A 142 -11.76 13.78 2.25
C VAL A 142 -10.97 13.85 3.56
N ILE A 143 -10.20 12.81 3.85
CA ILE A 143 -9.24 12.76 4.95
C ILE A 143 -7.88 13.23 4.40
N ARG A 144 -7.30 14.27 4.98
CA ARG A 144 -5.98 14.79 4.59
C ARG A 144 -4.85 14.15 5.38
N GLU A 145 -5.09 13.81 6.65
CA GLU A 145 -4.06 13.20 7.51
C GLU A 145 -4.65 12.00 8.24
N LEU A 146 -3.89 10.91 8.33
CA LEU A 146 -4.21 9.70 9.08
C LEU A 146 -3.05 9.38 10.02
N TYR A 147 -3.33 9.37 11.31
CA TYR A 147 -2.39 8.91 12.33
C TYR A 147 -2.87 7.60 12.91
N VAL A 148 -1.97 6.63 13.01
CA VAL A 148 -2.23 5.34 13.65
C VAL A 148 -1.01 4.97 14.48
N SER A 149 -1.23 4.68 15.77
CA SER A 149 -0.21 4.23 16.71
C SER A 149 -0.72 3.04 17.51
N LEU A 150 0.19 2.24 18.08
CA LEU A 150 -0.24 1.24 19.05
C LEU A 150 -0.83 1.97 20.26
N SER A 151 -1.89 1.45 20.89
CA SER A 151 -2.48 2.11 22.08
C SER A 151 -1.52 2.20 23.27
N THR A 152 -0.42 1.44 23.24
CA THR A 152 0.67 1.52 24.21
C THR A 152 1.58 2.73 23.99
N GLU A 153 1.50 3.38 22.83
CA GLU A 153 2.31 4.53 22.45
C GLU A 153 1.58 5.83 22.81
N ARG A 154 2.31 6.80 23.36
CA ARG A 154 1.73 8.08 23.81
C ARG A 154 1.66 9.15 22.72
N ASN A 155 2.35 8.93 21.61
CA ASN A 155 2.47 9.86 20.51
C ASN A 155 1.84 9.26 19.24
N TRP A 156 1.14 10.08 18.49
CA TRP A 156 0.51 9.69 17.22
C TRP A 156 1.49 9.26 16.12
N GLY A 157 2.74 9.69 16.23
CA GLY A 157 3.76 9.45 15.21
C GLY A 157 3.56 10.32 13.96
N ARG A 158 4.10 9.84 12.84
CA ARG A 158 3.97 10.52 11.54
C ARG A 158 2.58 10.28 10.93
N ASP A 159 2.18 11.20 10.06
CA ASP A 159 1.07 10.96 9.17
C ASP A 159 1.36 9.75 8.26
N ARG A 160 0.38 8.88 8.11
CA ARG A 160 0.43 7.67 7.30
C ARG A 160 0.15 7.97 5.82
N LEU A 161 -0.58 9.05 5.51
CA LEU A 161 -0.86 9.44 4.13
C LEU A 161 0.29 10.22 3.49
N GLY A 162 1.06 10.99 4.27
CA GLY A 162 2.17 11.78 3.76
C GLY A 162 1.66 12.99 2.99
N ASP A 163 2.03 13.09 1.71
CA ASP A 163 1.54 14.17 0.84
C ASP A 163 0.20 13.80 0.14
N GLU A 164 -0.28 12.57 0.32
CA GLU A 164 -1.52 12.08 -0.28
C GLU A 164 -2.75 12.43 0.57
N THR A 165 -3.94 12.34 -0.04
CA THR A 165 -5.22 12.40 0.68
C THR A 165 -6.00 11.10 0.50
N LEU A 166 -7.00 10.89 1.34
CA LEU A 166 -7.85 9.71 1.33
C LEU A 166 -9.30 10.12 1.08
N ASP A 167 -9.72 9.97 -0.17
CA ASP A 167 -11.07 10.27 -0.63
C ASP A 167 -12.14 9.36 0.00
N PRO A 168 -13.41 9.81 0.08
CA PRO A 168 -14.54 8.96 0.41
C PRO A 168 -14.55 7.66 -0.40
N GLY A 169 -14.74 6.53 0.27
CA GLY A 169 -14.77 5.19 -0.32
C GLY A 169 -13.40 4.57 -0.59
N SER A 170 -12.31 5.33 -0.49
CA SER A 170 -10.95 4.82 -0.70
C SER A 170 -10.38 4.17 0.57
N ASP A 171 -9.32 3.37 0.44
CA ASP A 171 -8.61 2.72 1.54
C ASP A 171 -7.10 2.97 1.56
N HIS A 172 -6.48 2.86 2.74
CA HIS A 172 -5.05 3.00 2.96
C HIS A 172 -4.51 1.82 3.77
N TRP A 173 -3.42 1.20 3.32
CA TRP A 173 -2.76 0.16 4.12
C TRP A 173 -1.94 0.77 5.24
N VAL A 174 -2.24 0.37 6.48
CA VAL A 174 -1.51 0.79 7.66
C VAL A 174 -0.61 -0.35 8.12
N GLU A 175 0.70 -0.15 7.96
CA GLU A 175 1.72 -1.07 8.48
C GLU A 175 2.12 -0.67 9.91
N LEU A 176 2.14 -1.68 10.80
CA LEU A 176 2.45 -1.52 12.21
C LEU A 176 3.41 -2.61 12.69
N PRO A 177 4.20 -2.34 13.74
CA PRO A 177 5.09 -3.36 14.31
C PRO A 177 4.29 -4.54 14.88
N SER A 178 4.57 -5.75 14.39
CA SER A 178 3.97 -7.00 14.89
C SER A 178 4.47 -7.38 16.29
N GLY A 179 3.66 -8.12 17.04
CA GLY A 179 4.06 -8.79 18.29
C GLY A 179 4.11 -7.89 19.53
N ARG A 180 3.61 -6.65 19.45
CA ARG A 180 3.62 -5.68 20.57
C ARG A 180 2.24 -5.47 21.21
N SER A 181 1.22 -5.23 20.41
CA SER A 181 -0.15 -5.02 20.85
C SER A 181 -1.11 -5.22 19.68
N CYS A 182 -2.34 -5.66 19.95
CA CYS A 182 -3.41 -5.77 18.96
C CYS A 182 -4.36 -4.57 18.99
N THR A 183 -4.20 -3.66 19.95
CA THR A 183 -5.01 -2.46 20.05
C THR A 183 -4.27 -1.25 19.52
N VAL A 184 -4.94 -0.49 18.66
CA VAL A 184 -4.43 0.73 18.04
C VAL A 184 -5.31 1.92 18.39
N ASP A 185 -4.68 3.09 18.38
CA ASP A 185 -5.36 4.37 18.42
C ASP A 185 -5.23 5.02 17.04
N MET A 186 -6.31 5.66 16.60
CA MET A 186 -6.42 6.30 15.28
C MET A 186 -6.90 7.73 15.44
N LYS A 187 -6.30 8.63 14.67
CA LYS A 187 -6.74 10.02 14.51
C LYS A 187 -6.78 10.37 13.04
N VAL A 188 -7.85 11.04 12.62
CA VAL A 188 -7.97 11.60 11.27
C VAL A 188 -8.06 13.12 11.34
N VAL A 189 -7.55 13.79 10.33
CA VAL A 189 -7.83 15.20 10.05
C VAL A 189 -8.46 15.31 8.68
N TYR A 190 -9.67 15.85 8.61
CA TYR A 190 -10.40 16.04 7.35
C TYR A 190 -9.88 17.27 6.61
N ALA A 191 -10.20 17.38 5.32
CA ALA A 191 -9.82 18.51 4.48
C ALA A 191 -10.28 19.87 5.05
N ASN A 192 -11.43 19.89 5.75
CA ASN A 192 -11.97 21.07 6.42
C ASN A 192 -11.26 21.43 7.75
N GLY A 193 -10.22 20.69 8.13
CA GLY A 193 -9.44 20.89 9.36
C GLY A 193 -10.06 20.28 10.63
N GLN A 194 -11.27 19.72 10.57
CA GLN A 194 -11.83 18.99 11.70
C GLN A 194 -11.04 17.70 11.93
N SER A 195 -10.91 17.29 13.19
CA SER A 195 -10.26 16.03 13.54
C SER A 195 -11.14 15.15 14.41
N GLN A 196 -10.93 13.85 14.31
CA GLN A 196 -11.63 12.86 15.12
C GLN A 196 -10.66 11.76 15.54
N GLU A 197 -10.91 11.20 16.73
CA GLU A 197 -10.09 10.14 17.31
C GLU A 197 -10.94 8.91 17.64
N ARG A 198 -10.31 7.74 17.57
CA ARG A 198 -10.83 6.45 18.07
C ARG A 198 -9.66 5.74 18.75
N ARG A 199 -9.88 5.18 19.93
CA ARG A 199 -8.83 4.56 20.74
C ARG A 199 -9.20 3.14 21.14
N GLY A 200 -8.19 2.31 21.37
CA GLY A 200 -8.33 0.93 21.83
C GLY A 200 -8.97 -0.01 20.81
N ILE A 201 -8.72 0.21 19.51
CA ILE A 201 -9.33 -0.59 18.44
C ILE A 201 -8.52 -1.86 18.21
N GLU A 202 -9.15 -3.02 18.35
CA GLU A 202 -8.53 -4.32 18.04
C GLU A 202 -8.40 -4.53 16.52
N THR A 203 -7.21 -4.89 16.05
CA THR A 203 -6.85 -4.99 14.63
C THR A 203 -6.13 -6.27 14.22
N CYS A 204 -5.67 -7.11 15.15
CA CYS A 204 -5.04 -8.38 14.81
C CYS A 204 -6.04 -9.36 14.18
N SER A 205 -7.30 -9.31 14.63
CA SER A 205 -8.38 -10.13 14.05
C SER A 205 -9.07 -9.49 12.85
N ARG A 206 -8.62 -8.31 12.39
CA ARG A 206 -9.30 -7.52 11.35
C ARG A 206 -8.37 -7.23 10.18
N ALA A 207 -8.82 -7.57 8.97
CA ALA A 207 -8.11 -7.20 7.74
C ALA A 207 -8.38 -5.73 7.33
N ASP A 208 -9.56 -5.20 7.68
CA ASP A 208 -9.96 -3.82 7.42
C ASP A 208 -10.62 -3.13 8.63
N TYR A 209 -10.55 -1.80 8.64
CA TYR A 209 -11.29 -0.94 9.54
C TYR A 209 -11.89 0.22 8.76
N GLY A 210 -13.22 0.32 8.72
CA GLY A 210 -13.89 1.46 8.09
C GLY A 210 -14.19 2.58 9.06
N TRP A 211 -13.60 3.72 8.79
CA TRP A 211 -13.82 4.97 9.49
C TRP A 211 -15.16 5.60 9.09
N ARG A 212 -15.99 5.90 10.08
CA ARG A 212 -17.35 6.45 9.93
C ARG A 212 -17.52 7.70 10.79
#